data_AF-A0A8H3W9V8-F1
#
_entry.id   AF-A0A8H3W9V8-F1
#
_cell.length_a   1.000
_cell.length_b   1.000
_cell.length_c   1.000
_cell.angle_alpha   90.00
_cell.angle_beta   90.00
_cell.angle_gamma   90.00
#
_symmetry.space_group_name_H-M   'P 1'
#
loop_
_entity.id
_entity.type
_entity.pdbx_description
1 polymer ?
#
loop_
_entity_poly.entity_id
_entity_poly.type
_entity_poly.pdbx_seq_one_letter_code
_entity_poly.pdbx_strand_id
1 'polypeptide(L)'
;MQRYATSKLCNVLWSYALHRRFASIPDKQWTVVVFDPGMMPGTGLAREAGPVFRFFWRRVLPTLVPLLRRVLSFSVWTAQESGSNLAWVASETSTSGVYHDSRTQIQSSVSSYDEVKQEDLWKWTSKYITKILKEGQELVTDELL
;
A
#
# COMPACT_ATOMS: atom_id res chain seq x y z
N MET A 1 -1.98 -11.81 -11.86
CA MET A 1 -1.42 -11.84 -10.49
C MET A 1 -0.05 -11.16 -10.38
N GLN A 2 0.93 -11.49 -11.22
CA GLN A 2 2.30 -10.93 -11.12
C GLN A 2 2.36 -9.39 -11.14
N ARG A 3 1.66 -8.73 -12.08
CA ARG A 3 1.64 -7.25 -12.16
C ARG A 3 1.13 -6.58 -10.89
N TYR A 4 0.09 -7.13 -10.28
CA TYR A 4 -0.46 -6.63 -9.02
C TYR A 4 0.56 -6.77 -7.89
N ALA A 5 1.15 -7.97 -7.72
CA ALA A 5 2.16 -8.20 -6.70
C ALA A 5 3.39 -7.28 -6.88
N THR A 6 3.87 -7.11 -8.11
CA THR A 6 4.96 -6.17 -8.43
C THR A 6 4.58 -4.74 -8.07
N SER A 7 3.36 -4.28 -8.39
CA SER A 7 2.93 -2.93 -8.01
C SER A 7 2.87 -2.73 -6.49
N LYS A 8 2.49 -3.77 -5.73
CA LYS A 8 2.50 -3.71 -4.25
C LYS A 8 3.92 -3.69 -3.70
N LEU A 9 4.83 -4.47 -4.27
CA LEU A 9 6.25 -4.39 -3.93
C LEU A 9 6.81 -2.99 -4.19
N CYS A 10 6.46 -2.36 -5.32
CA CYS A 10 6.86 -0.97 -5.61
C CYS A 10 6.40 0.02 -4.53
N ASN A 11 5.18 -0.13 -3.99
CA ASN A 11 4.73 0.73 -2.88
C ASN A 11 5.61 0.59 -1.64
N VAL A 12 6.01 -0.64 -1.28
CA VAL A 12 6.88 -0.89 -0.12
C VAL A 12 8.29 -0.35 -0.38
N LEU A 13 8.86 -0.63 -1.56
CA LEU A 13 10.17 -0.11 -1.98
C LEU A 13 10.21 1.42 -1.90
N TRP A 14 9.19 2.08 -2.45
CA TRP A 14 9.06 3.53 -2.42
C TRP A 14 8.96 4.07 -0.99
N SER A 15 8.22 3.39 -0.11
CA SER A 15 8.04 3.82 1.29
C SER A 15 9.36 3.79 2.06
N TYR A 16 10.21 2.78 1.86
CA TYR A 16 11.55 2.76 2.46
C TYR A 16 12.48 3.84 1.88
N ALA A 17 12.41 4.08 0.56
CA ALA A 17 13.15 5.17 -0.07
C ALA A 17 12.71 6.56 0.45
N LEU A 18 11.41 6.74 0.68
CA LEU A 18 10.82 7.97 1.23
C LEU A 18 11.24 8.17 2.69
N HIS A 19 11.18 7.09 3.50
CA HIS A 19 11.62 7.11 4.88
C HIS A 19 13.05 7.63 5.02
N ARG A 20 14.01 7.09 4.26
CA ARG A 20 15.41 7.54 4.29
C ARG A 20 15.56 9.03 3.98
N ARG A 21 14.80 9.51 3.00
CA ARG A 21 14.84 10.93 2.60
C ARG A 21 14.27 11.82 3.67
N PHE A 22 13.14 11.44 4.27
CA PHE A 22 12.57 12.21 5.37
C PHE A 22 13.49 12.21 6.60
N ALA A 23 14.14 11.08 6.90
CA ALA A 23 15.13 11.00 7.97
C ALA A 23 16.36 11.90 7.73
N SER A 24 16.67 12.25 6.49
CA SER A 24 17.79 13.16 6.14
C SER A 24 17.46 14.65 6.22
N ILE A 25 16.19 15.03 6.43
CA ILE A 25 15.78 16.43 6.50
C ILE A 25 15.89 16.90 7.97
N PRO A 26 16.79 17.85 8.29
CA PRO A 26 16.87 18.43 9.63
C PRO A 26 15.55 19.09 10.04
N ASP A 27 15.23 19.04 11.32
CA ASP A 27 14.10 19.74 11.95
C ASP A 27 12.69 19.36 11.44
N LYS A 28 12.56 18.28 10.66
CA LYS A 28 11.26 17.71 10.27
C LYS A 28 11.12 16.27 10.76
N GLN A 29 10.03 16.02 11.49
CA GLN A 29 9.69 14.69 11.96
C GLN A 29 8.46 14.17 11.20
N TRP A 30 8.71 13.57 10.03
CA TRP A 30 7.69 12.88 9.25
C TRP A 30 7.86 11.38 9.38
N THR A 31 6.77 10.70 9.72
CA THR A 31 6.74 9.25 9.84
C THR A 31 6.21 8.63 8.57
N VAL A 32 6.93 7.65 8.03
CA VAL A 32 6.49 6.84 6.89
C VAL A 32 6.19 5.43 7.40
N VAL A 33 4.97 4.96 7.18
CA VAL A 33 4.52 3.63 7.59
C VAL A 33 3.86 2.93 6.42
N VAL A 34 4.13 1.63 6.27
CA VAL A 34 3.40 0.76 5.34
C VAL A 34 2.39 -0.04 6.14
N PHE A 35 1.14 -0.09 5.65
CA PHE A 35 0.07 -0.83 6.30
C PHE A 35 -0.50 -1.89 5.35
N ASP A 36 -0.49 -3.14 5.81
CA ASP A 36 -1.22 -4.24 5.20
C ASP A 36 -2.63 -4.31 5.80
N PRO A 37 -3.66 -4.10 4.97
CA PRO A 37 -5.04 -4.17 5.45
C PRO A 37 -5.53 -5.60 5.67
N GLY A 38 -4.74 -6.61 5.30
CA GLY A 38 -5.15 -8.01 5.25
C GLY A 38 -6.18 -8.31 4.16
N MET A 39 -6.61 -9.57 4.11
CA MET A 39 -7.70 -9.99 3.24
C MET A 39 -9.03 -9.48 3.79
N MET A 40 -9.78 -8.77 2.96
CA MET A 40 -11.08 -8.22 3.34
C MET A 40 -12.19 -8.74 2.42
N PRO A 41 -12.78 -9.91 2.74
CA PRO A 41 -13.94 -10.41 2.02
C PRO A 41 -15.08 -9.38 1.97
N GLY A 42 -15.80 -9.33 0.85
CA GLY A 42 -16.88 -8.36 0.65
C GLY A 42 -16.45 -7.04 -0.01
N THR A 43 -15.15 -6.71 -0.02
CA THR A 43 -14.63 -5.51 -0.69
C THR A 43 -14.57 -5.65 -2.22
N GLY A 44 -14.25 -4.56 -2.90
CA GLY A 44 -14.00 -4.55 -4.34
C GLY A 44 -12.72 -5.27 -4.80
N LEU A 45 -12.05 -6.05 -3.93
CA LEU A 45 -10.83 -6.77 -4.30
C LEU A 45 -11.08 -7.82 -5.40
N ALA A 46 -12.22 -8.51 -5.35
CA ALA A 46 -12.64 -9.49 -6.36
C ALA A 46 -13.46 -8.89 -7.51
N ARG A 47 -13.28 -7.60 -7.83
CA ARG A 47 -14.10 -6.93 -8.87
C ARG A 47 -13.93 -7.52 -10.26
N GLU A 48 -12.74 -8.04 -10.58
CA GLU A 48 -12.44 -8.67 -11.89
C GLU A 48 -12.78 -10.17 -11.92
N ALA A 49 -13.28 -10.73 -10.81
CA ALA A 49 -13.66 -12.13 -10.77
C ALA A 49 -14.99 -12.37 -11.49
N GLY A 50 -15.20 -13.61 -11.95
CA GLY A 50 -16.45 -14.06 -12.56
C GLY A 50 -17.67 -13.89 -11.63
N PRO A 51 -18.88 -13.82 -12.18
CA PRO A 51 -20.09 -13.45 -11.44
C PRO A 51 -20.38 -14.35 -10.24
N VAL A 52 -20.16 -15.67 -10.40
CA VAL A 52 -20.33 -16.66 -9.32
C VAL A 52 -19.38 -16.38 -8.17
N PHE A 53 -18.07 -16.27 -8.44
CA PHE A 53 -17.09 -15.98 -7.39
C PHE A 53 -17.33 -14.62 -6.74
N ARG A 54 -17.69 -13.60 -7.53
CA ARG A 54 -18.03 -12.28 -7.02
C ARG A 54 -19.24 -12.31 -6.08
N PHE A 55 -20.24 -13.15 -6.36
CA PHE A 55 -21.37 -13.39 -5.46
C PHE A 55 -20.91 -14.01 -4.14
N PHE A 56 -20.14 -15.11 -4.19
CA PHE A 56 -19.56 -15.74 -3.00
C PHE A 56 -18.72 -14.75 -2.17
N TRP A 57 -17.86 -13.98 -2.84
CA TRP A 57 -17.01 -12.96 -2.23
C TRP A 57 -17.80 -11.88 -1.49
N ARG A 58 -18.94 -11.45 -2.05
CA ARG A 58 -19.77 -10.38 -1.49
C ARG A 58 -20.79 -10.84 -0.47
N ARG A 59 -21.27 -12.08 -0.57
CA ARG A 59 -22.43 -12.56 0.21
C ARG A 59 -22.10 -13.66 1.21
N VAL A 60 -21.10 -14.49 0.92
CA VAL A 60 -20.80 -15.69 1.71
C VAL A 60 -19.56 -15.49 2.56
N LEU A 61 -18.43 -15.11 1.94
CA LEU A 61 -17.16 -14.98 2.64
C LEU A 61 -17.15 -13.95 3.80
N PRO A 62 -17.88 -12.81 3.76
CA PRO A 62 -17.92 -11.88 4.88
C PRO A 62 -18.48 -12.52 6.16
N THR A 63 -19.51 -13.35 6.04
CA THR A 63 -20.12 -14.06 7.18
C THR A 63 -19.19 -15.14 7.74
N LEU A 64 -18.26 -15.63 6.92
CA LEU A 64 -17.28 -16.65 7.31
C LEU A 64 -16.00 -16.06 7.90
N VAL A 65 -15.83 -14.74 7.97
CA VAL A 65 -14.60 -14.09 8.49
C VAL A 65 -14.14 -14.66 9.84
N PRO A 66 -15.00 -14.90 10.86
CA PRO A 66 -14.56 -15.47 12.14
C PRO A 66 -13.95 -16.87 12.00
N LEU A 67 -14.45 -17.68 11.06
CA LEU A 67 -13.92 -19.01 10.76
C LEU A 67 -12.62 -18.89 9.96
N LEU A 68 -12.61 -18.06 8.92
CA LEU A 68 -11.46 -17.83 8.05
C LEU A 68 -10.23 -17.39 8.84
N ARG A 69 -10.41 -16.52 9.86
CA ARG A 69 -9.33 -16.11 10.78
C ARG A 69 -8.68 -17.25 11.55
N ARG A 70 -9.41 -18.33 11.84
CA ARG A 70 -8.90 -19.47 12.60
C ARG A 70 -8.20 -20.48 11.71
N VAL A 71 -8.60 -20.57 10.45
CA VAL A 71 -8.15 -21.60 9.51
C VAL A 71 -7.00 -21.10 8.63
N LEU A 72 -7.01 -19.81 8.26
CA LEU A 72 -6.00 -19.23 7.39
C LEU A 72 -4.86 -18.65 8.21
N SER A 73 -3.64 -18.82 7.70
CA SER A 73 -2.40 -18.34 8.32
C SER A 73 -2.11 -16.85 8.07
N PHE A 74 -2.92 -16.18 7.25
CA PHE A 74 -2.78 -14.77 6.93
C PHE A 74 -3.95 -13.96 7.49
N SER A 75 -3.72 -12.66 7.68
CA SER A 75 -4.69 -11.73 8.27
C SER A 75 -5.96 -11.57 7.44
N VAL A 76 -7.12 -11.82 8.07
CA VAL A 76 -8.45 -11.65 7.49
C VAL A 76 -9.26 -10.68 8.34
N TRP A 77 -9.68 -9.56 7.78
CA TRP A 77 -10.39 -8.50 8.49
C TRP A 77 -11.67 -8.09 7.76
N THR A 78 -12.68 -7.59 8.48
CA THR A 78 -13.71 -6.80 7.79
C THR A 78 -13.12 -5.46 7.37
N ALA A 79 -13.73 -4.79 6.38
CA ALA A 79 -13.29 -3.46 5.97
C ALA A 79 -13.34 -2.44 7.13
N GLN A 80 -14.34 -2.54 8.01
CA GLN A 80 -14.50 -1.70 9.20
C GLN A 80 -13.33 -1.89 10.18
N GLU A 81 -12.99 -3.14 10.50
CA GLU A 81 -11.89 -3.44 11.43
C GLU A 81 -10.55 -3.00 10.84
N SER A 82 -10.29 -3.31 9.56
CA SER A 82 -9.05 -2.90 8.90
C SER A 82 -8.90 -1.37 8.86
N GLY A 83 -9.99 -0.65 8.57
CA GLY A 83 -10.02 0.82 8.65
C GLY A 83 -9.76 1.36 10.06
N SER A 84 -10.33 0.72 11.10
CA SER A 84 -10.03 1.08 12.48
C SER A 84 -8.57 0.83 12.86
N ASN A 85 -7.97 -0.25 12.36
CA ASN A 85 -6.56 -0.55 12.57
C ASN A 85 -5.66 0.47 11.86
N LEU A 86 -5.99 0.84 10.62
CA LEU A 86 -5.28 1.91 9.90
C LEU A 86 -5.35 3.24 10.64
N ALA A 87 -6.55 3.62 11.11
CA ALA A 87 -6.73 4.85 11.89
C ALA A 87 -5.88 4.83 13.16
N TRP A 88 -5.84 3.70 13.86
CA TRP A 88 -4.99 3.51 15.03
C TRP A 88 -3.50 3.67 14.70
N VAL A 89 -3.00 3.00 13.65
CA VAL A 89 -1.59 3.12 13.20
C VAL A 89 -1.24 4.55 12.80
N ALA A 90 -2.17 5.27 12.17
CA ALA A 90 -1.96 6.65 11.74
C ALA A 90 -2.00 7.66 12.90
N SER A 91 -2.73 7.37 13.98
CA SER A 91 -2.84 8.24 15.16
C SER A 91 -1.79 7.96 16.23
N GLU A 92 -1.30 6.72 16.31
CA GLU A 92 -0.33 6.31 17.31
C GLU A 92 1.07 6.79 16.93
N THR A 93 1.93 7.04 17.93
CA THR A 93 3.33 7.36 17.65
C THR A 93 4.04 6.10 17.15
N SER A 94 4.04 5.87 15.84
CA SER A 94 4.75 4.76 15.22
C SER A 94 6.20 5.14 14.91
N THR A 95 7.08 4.14 15.00
CA THR A 95 8.41 4.20 14.40
C THR A 95 8.27 4.39 12.89
N SER A 96 9.12 5.25 12.30
CA SER A 96 9.14 5.43 10.85
C SER A 96 9.90 4.29 10.16
N GLY A 97 9.57 4.02 8.91
CA GLY A 97 10.25 3.00 8.10
C GLY A 97 9.86 1.58 8.47
N VAL A 98 8.62 1.38 8.94
CA VAL A 98 8.13 0.07 9.39
C VAL A 98 6.91 -0.39 8.60
N TYR A 99 6.67 -1.70 8.64
CA TYR A 99 5.54 -2.37 8.03
C TYR A 99 4.61 -2.91 9.12
N HIS A 100 3.32 -2.61 9.04
CA HIS A 100 2.30 -3.13 9.94
C HIS A 100 1.40 -4.10 9.20
N ASP A 101 1.09 -5.22 9.84
CA ASP A 101 -0.10 -6.01 9.55
C ASP A 101 -1.08 -5.77 10.69
N SER A 102 -2.22 -5.12 10.38
CA SER A 102 -3.14 -4.65 11.39
C SER A 102 -2.43 -3.73 12.39
N ARG A 103 -2.49 -3.99 13.70
CA ARG A 103 -1.82 -3.20 14.75
C ARG A 103 -0.45 -3.73 15.12
N THR A 104 0.06 -4.72 14.39
CA THR A 104 1.32 -5.40 14.71
C THR A 104 2.37 -5.02 13.70
N GLN A 105 3.50 -4.50 14.19
CA GLN A 105 4.68 -4.31 13.36
C GLN A 105 5.28 -5.68 12.99
N ILE A 106 5.46 -5.93 11.69
CA ILE A 106 6.07 -7.14 11.15
C ILE A 106 7.14 -6.80 10.11
N GLN A 107 7.89 -7.80 9.67
CA GLN A 107 8.82 -7.65 8.55
C GLN A 107 8.07 -7.81 7.22
N SER A 108 8.39 -6.95 6.24
CA SER A 108 7.92 -7.11 4.87
C SER A 108 8.76 -8.15 4.12
N SER A 109 8.43 -8.40 2.84
CA SER A 109 9.17 -9.37 2.01
C SER A 109 10.66 -9.01 1.88
N VAL A 110 11.56 -9.99 1.87
CA VAL A 110 13.03 -9.79 1.72
C VAL A 110 13.38 -8.88 0.54
N SER A 111 12.72 -9.07 -0.60
CA SER A 111 12.94 -8.27 -1.82
C SER A 111 12.67 -6.77 -1.64
N SER A 112 11.87 -6.39 -0.64
CA SER A 112 11.55 -4.99 -0.37
C SER A 112 12.69 -4.25 0.33
N TYR A 113 13.66 -4.95 0.91
CA TYR A 113 14.83 -4.34 1.58
C TYR A 113 16.02 -4.09 0.64
N ASP A 114 15.89 -4.43 -0.65
CA ASP A 114 16.92 -4.18 -1.66
C ASP A 114 17.01 -2.68 -1.98
N GLU A 115 17.95 -1.99 -1.35
CA GLU A 115 18.11 -0.53 -1.50
C GLU A 115 18.41 -0.12 -2.95
N VAL A 116 19.10 -0.95 -3.73
CA VAL A 116 19.38 -0.65 -5.15
C VAL A 116 18.07 -0.55 -5.92
N LYS A 117 17.14 -1.49 -5.72
CA LYS A 117 15.80 -1.44 -6.33
C LYS A 117 14.96 -0.27 -5.82
N GLN A 118 15.07 0.06 -4.54
CA GLN A 118 14.36 1.20 -3.96
C GLN A 118 14.81 2.52 -4.60
N GLU A 119 16.12 2.71 -4.76
CA GLU A 119 16.69 3.92 -5.35
C GLU A 119 16.48 4.01 -6.86
N ASP A 120 16.55 2.88 -7.57
CA ASP A 120 16.22 2.84 -9.00
C ASP A 120 14.76 3.22 -9.25
N LEU A 121 13.83 2.62 -8.51
CA LEU A 121 12.40 2.96 -8.55
C LEU A 121 12.17 4.44 -8.23
N TRP A 122 12.87 4.97 -7.22
CA TRP A 122 12.76 6.37 -6.84
C TRP A 122 13.15 7.30 -7.99
N LYS A 123 14.34 7.07 -8.56
CA LYS A 123 14.90 7.88 -9.66
C LYS A 123 14.00 7.84 -10.88
N TRP A 124 13.55 6.65 -11.26
CA TRP A 124 12.66 6.47 -12.40
C TRP A 124 11.35 7.24 -12.20
N THR A 125 10.69 7.06 -11.05
CA THR A 125 9.39 7.69 -10.75
C THR A 125 9.51 9.21 -10.69
N SER A 126 10.55 9.73 -10.03
CA SER A 126 10.79 11.18 -9.94
C SER A 126 11.00 11.80 -11.32
N LYS A 127 11.82 11.16 -12.18
CA LYS A 127 12.05 11.60 -13.56
C LYS A 127 10.77 11.53 -14.38
N TYR A 128 10.01 10.46 -14.24
CA TYR A 128 8.79 10.22 -15.00
C TYR A 128 7.69 11.23 -14.67
N ILE A 129 7.43 11.46 -13.38
CA ILE A 129 6.46 12.48 -12.93
C ILE A 129 6.90 13.88 -13.38
N THR A 130 8.18 14.21 -13.24
CA THR A 130 8.71 15.51 -13.71
C THR A 130 8.47 15.73 -15.20
N LYS A 131 8.64 14.69 -16.01
CA LYS A 131 8.36 14.73 -17.44
C LYS A 131 6.87 15.01 -17.70
N ILE A 132 5.97 14.25 -17.08
CA ILE A 132 4.51 14.41 -17.24
C ILE A 132 4.07 15.83 -16.85
N LEU A 133 4.58 16.36 -15.74
CA LEU A 133 4.20 17.70 -15.28
C LEU A 133 4.62 18.78 -16.27
N LYS A 134 5.79 18.65 -16.91
CA LYS A 134 6.25 19.58 -17.95
C LYS A 134 5.36 19.52 -19.20
N GLU A 135 5.10 18.32 -19.69
CA GLU A 135 4.23 18.11 -20.87
C GLU A 135 2.81 18.65 -20.60
N GLY A 136 2.28 18.45 -19.39
CA GLY A 136 0.96 19.00 -19.01
C GLY A 136 0.94 20.52 -18.90
N GLN A 137 2.03 21.16 -18.47
CA GLN A 137 2.13 22.62 -18.42
C GLN A 137 2.19 23.23 -19.83
N GLU A 138 2.93 22.62 -20.76
CA GLU A 138 3.01 23.05 -22.16
C GLU A 138 1.63 23.03 -22.85
N LEU A 139 0.85 21.96 -22.64
CA LEU A 139 -0.51 21.85 -23.18
C LEU A 139 -1.47 22.92 -22.64
N VAL A 140 -1.38 23.28 -21.37
CA VAL A 140 -2.22 24.34 -20.77
C VAL A 140 -1.82 25.72 -21.31
N THR A 141 -0.53 25.97 -21.57
CA THR A 141 -0.10 27.24 -22.19
C THR A 141 -0.51 27.35 -23.66
N ASP A 142 -0.55 26.24 -24.40
CA ASP A 142 -1.00 26.23 -25.80
C ASP A 142 -2.53 26.41 -25.94
N GLU A 143 -3.33 25.99 -24.96
CA GLU A 143 -4.80 26.22 -24.94
C GLU A 143 -5.19 27.67 -24.58
N LEU A 144 -4.27 28.47 -24.05
CA LEU A 144 -4.51 29.86 -23.61
C LEU A 144 -4.02 30.92 -24.61
N LEU A 145 -3.46 30.51 -25.76
CA LEU A 145 -3.04 31.35 -26.88
C LEU A 145 -4.00 31.22 -28.07
#